data_AF-A0A7S3N9H3-F1
#
_entry.id   AF-A0A7S3N9H3-F1
#
_cell.length_a   1.000
_cell.length_b   1.000
_cell.length_c   1.000
_cell.angle_alpha   90.00
_cell.angle_beta   90.00
_cell.angle_gamma   90.00
#
_symmetry.space_group_name_H-M   'P 1'
#
loop_
_entity.id
_entity.type
_entity.pdbx_description
1 polymer ?
#
loop_
_entity_poly.entity_id
_entity_poly.type
_entity_poly.pdbx_seq_one_letter_code
_entity_poly.pdbx_strand_id
1 'polypeptide(L)'
;MKYILLALLIAVATCDFPIPTLPLGYIYKPAPSMVIRLDVYEDLLCSDCKAFEPAFRKYLDEATIGGKHVTDFIEVAYHIFPLPYHHHAFIVSQLVPFIEDLHHNNTEVFAYMDWVYANQARYLS
;
A
#
# COMPACT_ATOMS: atom_id res chain seq x y z
N MET A 1 18.39 40.54 -7.43
CA MET A 1 16.96 40.22 -7.56
C MET A 1 16.57 39.60 -8.90
N LYS A 2 16.78 40.25 -10.06
CA LYS A 2 16.43 39.68 -11.38
C LYS A 2 17.01 38.28 -11.65
N TYR A 3 18.28 38.08 -11.33
CA TYR A 3 18.95 36.77 -11.51
C TYR A 3 18.47 35.69 -10.53
N ILE A 4 18.01 36.09 -9.34
CA ILE A 4 17.46 35.17 -8.34
C ILE A 4 16.06 34.70 -8.77
N LEU A 5 15.23 35.61 -9.26
CA LEU A 5 13.92 35.30 -9.83
C LEU A 5 14.03 34.39 -11.07
N LEU A 6 15.02 34.63 -11.93
CA LEU A 6 15.26 33.79 -13.09
C LEU A 6 15.74 32.38 -12.69
N ALA A 7 16.63 32.26 -11.70
CA ALA A 7 17.08 30.97 -11.19
C ALA A 7 15.95 30.16 -10.54
N LEU A 8 15.06 30.83 -9.79
CA LEU A 8 13.87 30.20 -9.20
C LEU A 8 12.89 29.71 -10.28
N LEU A 9 12.65 30.50 -11.33
CA LEU A 9 11.79 30.09 -12.44
C LEU A 9 12.34 28.87 -13.20
N ILE A 10 13.66 28.82 -13.41
CA ILE A 10 14.31 27.67 -14.04
C ILE A 10 14.19 26.43 -13.14
N ALA A 11 14.43 26.56 -11.83
CA ALA A 11 14.34 25.44 -10.90
C ALA A 11 12.91 24.85 -10.79
N VAL A 12 11.87 25.68 -10.85
CA VAL A 12 10.47 25.22 -10.85
C VAL A 12 10.11 24.57 -12.19
N ALA A 13 10.62 25.10 -13.31
CA ALA A 13 10.37 24.54 -14.63
C ALA A 13 11.10 23.19 -14.88
N THR A 14 12.18 22.91 -14.15
CA THR A 14 12.90 21.63 -14.19
C THR A 14 12.51 20.69 -13.05
N CYS A 15 11.49 21.02 -12.26
CA CYS A 15 10.97 20.13 -11.22
C CYS A 15 10.05 19.09 -11.89
N ASP A 16 10.67 18.12 -12.57
CA ASP A 16 9.99 16.89 -12.93
C ASP A 16 9.78 16.11 -11.64
N PHE A 17 8.58 16.24 -11.05
CA PHE A 17 8.08 15.19 -10.18
C PHE A 17 7.66 14.05 -11.11
N PRO A 18 8.40 12.93 -11.18
CA PRO A 18 7.94 11.80 -11.96
C PRO A 18 6.57 11.40 -11.41
N ILE A 19 5.52 11.61 -12.20
CA ILE A 19 4.21 11.07 -11.89
C ILE A 19 4.42 9.55 -11.85
N PRO A 20 4.13 8.87 -10.73
CA PRO A 20 4.25 7.43 -10.66
C PRO A 20 3.48 6.84 -11.84
N THR A 21 4.17 6.03 -12.66
CA THR A 21 3.57 5.44 -13.86
C THR A 21 2.48 4.43 -13.52
N LEU A 22 2.38 4.03 -12.25
CA LEU A 22 1.35 3.19 -11.68
C LEU A 22 0.90 3.78 -10.33
N PRO A 23 -0.39 3.69 -9.98
CA PRO A 23 -0.82 3.98 -8.61
C PRO A 23 -0.09 3.02 -7.66
N LEU A 24 0.46 3.59 -6.58
CA LEU A 24 1.27 2.90 -5.59
C LEU A 24 0.45 1.78 -4.95
N GLY A 25 0.71 0.51 -5.31
CA GLY A 25 -0.10 -0.61 -4.85
C GLY A 25 0.73 -1.87 -4.69
N TYR A 26 0.60 -2.51 -3.53
CA TYR A 26 1.31 -3.74 -3.19
C TYR A 26 0.42 -4.94 -3.53
N ILE A 27 0.84 -5.72 -4.53
CA ILE A 27 0.06 -6.85 -5.03
C ILE A 27 0.13 -8.02 -4.05
N TYR A 28 -1.02 -8.42 -3.53
CA TYR A 28 -1.21 -9.63 -2.74
C TYR A 28 -1.51 -10.80 -3.66
N LYS A 29 -0.52 -11.70 -3.82
CA LYS A 29 -0.55 -12.85 -4.74
C LYS A 29 -0.86 -12.45 -6.18
N PRO A 30 0.16 -12.22 -7.03
CA PRO A 30 -0.07 -11.81 -8.41
C PRO A 30 -0.91 -12.86 -9.15
N ALA A 31 -1.95 -12.39 -9.84
CA ALA A 31 -2.82 -13.27 -10.60
C ALA A 31 -2.12 -13.70 -11.91
N PRO A 32 -2.13 -14.99 -12.29
CA PRO A 32 -1.55 -15.43 -13.56
C PRO A 32 -2.33 -14.89 -14.78
N SER A 33 -3.61 -14.60 -14.59
CA SER A 33 -4.49 -13.91 -15.53
C SER A 33 -5.45 -13.01 -14.76
N MET A 34 -5.42 -11.69 -14.96
CA MET A 34 -6.33 -10.78 -14.25
C MET A 34 -7.53 -10.43 -15.14
N VAL A 35 -8.74 -10.61 -14.59
CA VAL A 35 -9.99 -10.11 -15.20
C VAL A 35 -10.51 -8.90 -14.43
N ILE A 36 -10.29 -8.87 -13.11
CA ILE A 36 -10.74 -7.81 -12.22
C ILE A 36 -9.56 -7.39 -11.33
N ARG A 37 -9.37 -6.08 -11.19
CA ARG A 37 -8.47 -5.50 -10.19
C ARG A 37 -9.30 -5.00 -9.01
N LEU A 38 -8.90 -5.36 -7.80
CA LEU A 38 -9.45 -4.83 -6.58
C LEU A 38 -8.39 -4.01 -5.85
N ASP A 39 -8.62 -2.71 -5.76
CA ASP A 39 -7.76 -1.80 -5.00
C ASP A 39 -8.33 -1.65 -3.57
N VAL A 40 -7.57 -2.12 -2.59
CA VAL A 40 -7.93 -2.08 -1.17
C VAL A 40 -7.13 -0.98 -0.51
N TYR A 41 -7.81 0.00 0.05
CA TYR A 41 -7.19 1.11 0.76
C TYR A 41 -7.23 0.83 2.25
N GLU A 42 -6.07 0.73 2.89
CA GLU A 42 -5.97 0.45 4.33
C GLU A 42 -5.08 1.44 5.07
N ASP A 43 -5.51 1.76 6.29
CA ASP A 43 -4.67 2.40 7.29
C ASP A 43 -4.19 1.34 8.28
N LEU A 44 -2.87 1.22 8.43
CA LEU A 44 -2.24 0.24 9.32
C LEU A 44 -2.58 0.45 10.82
N LEU A 45 -3.05 1.64 11.20
CA LEU A 45 -3.52 1.94 12.55
C LEU A 45 -5.06 1.93 12.69
N CYS A 46 -5.81 1.65 11.63
CA CYS A 46 -7.26 1.46 11.75
C CYS A 46 -7.60 0.09 12.37
N SER A 47 -8.42 0.08 13.43
CA SER A 47 -8.87 -1.16 14.08
C SER A 47 -9.76 -2.01 13.18
N ASP A 48 -10.52 -1.37 12.30
CA ASP A 48 -11.44 -2.06 11.40
C ASP A 48 -10.69 -2.72 10.24
N CYS A 49 -9.65 -2.08 9.70
CA CYS A 49 -8.72 -2.71 8.73
C CYS A 49 -8.05 -3.95 9.37
N LYS A 50 -7.55 -3.81 10.59
CA LYS A 50 -7.01 -4.95 11.37
C LYS A 50 -8.01 -6.10 11.52
N ALA A 51 -9.28 -5.80 11.77
CA ALA A 51 -10.31 -6.81 11.96
C ALA A 51 -10.74 -7.48 10.64
N PHE A 52 -10.70 -6.74 9.53
CA PHE A 52 -11.05 -7.19 8.19
C PHE A 52 -10.00 -8.15 7.60
N GLU A 53 -8.73 -7.80 7.72
CA GLU A 53 -7.63 -8.44 6.99
C GLU A 53 -7.53 -9.96 7.13
N PRO A 54 -7.62 -10.55 8.35
CA PRO A 54 -7.50 -12.01 8.49
C PRO A 54 -8.58 -12.77 7.73
N ALA A 55 -9.82 -12.27 7.75
CA ALA A 55 -10.93 -12.92 7.06
C ALA A 55 -10.82 -12.74 5.55
N PHE A 56 -10.43 -11.55 5.09
CA PHE A 56 -10.33 -11.23 3.68
C PHE A 56 -9.19 -11.99 3.00
N ARG A 57 -7.98 -11.99 3.58
CA ARG A 57 -6.85 -12.78 3.05
C ARG A 57 -7.14 -14.27 3.06
N LYS A 58 -7.77 -14.78 4.12
CA LYS A 58 -8.20 -16.19 4.16
C LYS A 58 -9.15 -16.52 3.01
N TYR A 59 -10.10 -15.63 2.72
CA TYR A 59 -10.98 -15.80 1.57
C TYR A 59 -10.19 -15.84 0.25
N LEU A 60 -9.24 -14.93 0.04
CA LEU A 60 -8.39 -14.94 -1.17
C LEU A 60 -7.59 -16.25 -1.30
N ASP A 61 -7.14 -16.81 -0.17
CA ASP A 61 -6.31 -18.00 -0.13
C ASP A 61 -7.08 -19.30 -0.39
N GLU A 62 -8.32 -19.37 0.09
CA GLU A 62 -9.09 -20.61 0.14
C GLU A 62 -10.27 -20.64 -0.83
N ALA A 63 -10.81 -19.49 -1.23
CA ALA A 63 -12.04 -19.43 -2.02
C ALA A 63 -11.82 -19.87 -3.48
N THR A 64 -12.82 -20.59 -3.99
CA THR A 64 -12.84 -21.05 -5.38
C THR A 64 -14.15 -20.68 -6.07
N ILE A 65 -14.06 -20.40 -7.37
CA ILE A 65 -15.20 -20.10 -8.24
C ILE A 65 -15.06 -20.98 -9.48
N GLY A 66 -16.07 -21.84 -9.72
CA GLY A 66 -16.05 -22.77 -10.86
C GLY A 66 -14.86 -23.76 -10.83
N GLY A 67 -14.36 -24.11 -9.64
CA GLY A 67 -13.24 -25.04 -9.45
C GLY A 67 -11.85 -24.42 -9.62
N LYS A 68 -11.74 -23.11 -9.79
CA LYS A 68 -10.47 -22.36 -9.85
C LYS A 68 -10.34 -21.41 -8.65
N HIS A 69 -9.12 -21.06 -8.27
CA HIS A 69 -8.91 -20.12 -7.16
C HIS A 69 -9.41 -18.74 -7.53
N VAL A 70 -9.94 -17.99 -6.55
CA VAL A 70 -10.43 -16.63 -6.81
C VAL A 70 -9.31 -15.70 -7.31
N THR A 71 -8.08 -15.92 -6.84
CA THR A 71 -6.86 -15.21 -7.28
C THR A 71 -6.42 -15.55 -8.71
N ASP A 72 -7.04 -16.54 -9.36
CA ASP A 72 -6.82 -16.79 -10.80
C ASP A 72 -7.54 -15.77 -11.69
N PHE A 73 -8.41 -14.93 -11.11
CA PHE A 73 -9.23 -13.96 -11.83
C PHE A 73 -9.16 -12.55 -11.25
N ILE A 74 -8.85 -12.44 -9.96
CA ILE A 74 -8.81 -11.17 -9.23
C ILE A 74 -7.37 -10.90 -8.79
N GLU A 75 -6.86 -9.72 -9.13
CA GLU A 75 -5.62 -9.18 -8.54
C GLU A 75 -5.99 -8.16 -7.47
N VAL A 76 -5.42 -8.32 -6.27
CA VAL A 76 -5.65 -7.42 -5.15
C VAL A 76 -4.42 -6.55 -4.94
N ALA A 77 -4.59 -5.24 -5.07
CA ALA A 77 -3.56 -4.24 -4.80
C ALA A 77 -3.89 -3.50 -3.50
N TYR A 78 -2.99 -3.58 -2.53
CA TYR A 78 -3.11 -2.83 -1.27
C TYR A 78 -2.49 -1.45 -1.40
N HIS A 79 -3.25 -0.42 -1.03
CA HIS A 79 -2.84 0.97 -0.98
C HIS A 79 -2.80 1.39 0.48
N ILE A 80 -1.60 1.53 1.02
CA ILE A 80 -1.44 1.97 2.40
C ILE A 80 -1.61 3.48 2.45
N PHE A 81 -2.62 3.93 3.18
CA PHE A 81 -2.94 5.35 3.32
C PHE A 81 -3.24 5.69 4.78
N PRO A 82 -2.65 6.77 5.33
CA PRO A 82 -2.95 7.19 6.69
C PRO A 82 -4.26 7.98 6.73
N LEU A 83 -5.22 7.52 7.53
CA LEU A 83 -6.44 8.26 7.82
C LEU A 83 -6.14 9.45 8.74
N PRO A 84 -6.90 10.55 8.59
CA PRO A 84 -6.84 11.66 9.53
C PRO A 84 -7.11 11.17 10.97
N TYR A 85 -6.45 11.79 11.95
CA TYR A 85 -6.61 11.54 13.39
C TYR A 85 -5.98 10.24 13.95
N HIS A 86 -5.40 9.37 13.11
CA HIS A 86 -4.48 8.36 13.60
C HIS A 86 -3.08 8.97 13.70
N HIS A 87 -2.74 9.52 14.87
CA HIS A 87 -1.56 10.35 15.11
C HIS A 87 -0.23 9.76 14.59
N HIS A 88 -0.09 8.44 14.60
CA HIS A 88 1.12 7.75 14.16
C HIS A 88 0.99 7.05 12.80
N ALA A 89 -0.17 7.10 12.14
CA ALA A 89 -0.42 6.35 10.91
C ALA A 89 0.49 6.79 9.77
N PHE A 90 0.74 8.11 9.67
CA PHE A 90 1.67 8.63 8.68
C PHE A 90 3.07 8.04 8.85
N ILE A 91 3.63 8.09 10.07
CA ILE A 91 4.98 7.57 10.36
C ILE A 91 5.07 6.07 10.05
N VAL A 92 4.06 5.31 10.49
CA VAL A 92 4.00 3.85 10.26
C VAL A 92 3.89 3.53 8.76
N SER A 93 3.15 4.32 7.99
CA SER A 93 3.01 4.15 6.54
C SER A 93 4.29 4.48 5.74
N GLN A 94 5.16 5.36 6.25
CA GLN A 94 6.39 5.75 5.55
C GLN A 94 7.40 4.60 5.40
N LEU A 95 7.35 3.59 6.28
CA LEU A 95 8.24 2.44 6.19
C LEU A 95 7.87 1.48 5.06
N VAL A 96 6.62 1.49 4.61
CA VAL A 96 6.12 0.54 3.60
C VAL A 96 6.89 0.65 2.27
N PRO A 97 7.03 1.83 1.63
CA PRO A 97 7.81 1.94 0.41
C PRO A 97 9.30 1.64 0.62
N PHE A 98 9.85 1.90 1.80
CA PHE A 98 11.25 1.58 2.11
C PHE A 98 11.49 0.05 2.18
N ILE A 99 10.55 -0.69 2.76
CA ILE A 99 10.62 -2.15 2.84
C ILE A 99 10.50 -2.77 1.44
N GLU A 100 9.60 -2.25 0.61
CA GLU A 100 9.47 -2.70 -0.78
C GLU A 100 10.76 -2.43 -1.57
N ASP A 101 11.34 -1.24 -1.47
CA ASP A 101 12.59 -0.89 -2.16
C ASP A 101 13.77 -1.74 -1.68
N LEU A 102 13.83 -2.09 -0.39
CA LEU A 102 14.90 -2.92 0.18
C LEU A 102 14.85 -4.37 -0.29
N HIS A 103 13.64 -4.93 -0.45
CA HIS A 103 13.44 -6.36 -0.67
C HIS A 103 12.99 -6.71 -2.09
N HIS A 104 12.60 -5.70 -2.89
CA HIS A 104 12.07 -5.84 -4.24
C HIS A 104 10.93 -6.88 -4.34
N ASN A 105 10.11 -6.99 -3.28
CA ASN A 105 8.96 -7.88 -3.22
C ASN A 105 7.91 -7.39 -2.22
N ASN A 106 6.66 -7.85 -2.40
CA ASN A 106 5.54 -7.49 -1.53
C ASN A 106 5.38 -8.41 -0.31
N THR A 107 6.07 -9.55 -0.24
CA THR A 107 5.96 -10.48 0.89
C THR A 107 6.37 -9.80 2.19
N GLU A 108 7.49 -9.06 2.17
CA GLU A 108 7.98 -8.33 3.34
C GLU A 108 7.09 -7.15 3.70
N VAL A 109 6.43 -6.53 2.71
CA VAL A 109 5.41 -5.50 2.94
C VAL A 109 4.24 -6.07 3.74
N PHE A 110 3.72 -7.25 3.36
CA PHE A 110 2.62 -7.88 4.08
C PHE A 110 3.04 -8.42 5.45
N ALA A 111 4.27 -8.90 5.60
CA ALA A 111 4.81 -9.29 6.90
C ALA A 111 4.93 -8.08 7.86
N TYR A 112 5.36 -6.93 7.35
CA TYR A 112 5.37 -5.68 8.12
C TYR A 112 3.97 -5.24 8.52
N MET A 113 3.02 -5.28 7.59
CA MET A 113 1.63 -4.97 7.85
C MET A 113 1.02 -5.86 8.94
N ASP A 114 1.28 -7.17 8.90
CA ASP A 114 0.85 -8.11 9.95
C ASP A 114 1.50 -7.77 11.31
N TRP A 115 2.78 -7.40 11.29
CA TRP A 115 3.49 -6.95 12.49
C TRP A 115 2.88 -5.67 13.07
N VAL A 116 2.54 -4.69 12.23
CA VAL A 116 1.88 -3.46 12.69
C VAL A 116 0.52 -3.79 13.30
N TYR A 117 -0.31 -4.59 12.65
CA TYR A 117 -1.61 -4.98 13.20
C TYR A 117 -1.48 -5.73 14.54
N ALA A 118 -0.48 -6.59 14.69
CA ALA A 118 -0.20 -7.26 15.95
C ALA A 118 0.21 -6.28 17.07
N ASN A 119 0.88 -5.19 16.72
CA ASN A 119 1.40 -4.19 17.66
C ASN A 119 0.60 -2.88 17.71
N GLN A 120 -0.52 -2.80 16.98
CA GLN A 120 -1.26 -1.57 16.69
C GLN A 120 -1.61 -0.76 17.94
N ALA A 121 -2.00 -1.45 19.03
CA ALA A 121 -2.36 -0.81 20.30
C ALA A 121 -1.23 0.03 20.92
N ARG A 122 0.04 -0.24 20.58
CA ARG A 122 1.20 0.56 21.04
C ARG A 122 1.30 1.93 20.39
N TYR A 123 0.61 2.14 19.27
CA TYR A 123 0.71 3.31 18.41
C TYR A 123 -0.61 4.07 18.29
N LEU A 124 -1.62 3.67 19.06
CA LEU A 124 -2.94 4.30 19.11
C LEU A 124 -3.15 5.21 20.34
N SER A 125 -2.13 5.32 21.21
CA SER A 125 -2.13 6.13 22.42
C SER A 125 -1.49 7.51 22.23
#